data_AF-A0A2G2GEV6-F1
#
_entry.id   AF-A0A2G2GEV6-F1
#
_cell.length_a   1.000
_cell.length_b   1.000
_cell.length_c   1.000
_cell.angle_alpha   90.00
_cell.angle_beta   90.00
_cell.angle_gamma   90.00
#
_symmetry.space_group_name_H-M   'P 1'
#
loop_
_entity.id
_entity.type
_entity.pdbx_description
1 polymer ?
#
loop_
_entity_poly.entity_id
_entity_poly.type
_entity_poly.pdbx_seq_one_letter_code
_entity_poly.pdbx_strand_id
1 'polypeptide(L)'
;MSGQYLAAFIMFFITIGVTSMFLLPAIKVKQKCEIVKFYWVGFWMFLAGLVAFAGSQSVLVILDHDVELFGGAILGGITAAYIVFVMFAWARLTLHGASSFLGKNNPAKLAAK
;
A
#
# COMPACT_ATOMS: atom_id res chain seq x y z
N MET A 1 18.76 20.36 23.39
CA MET A 1 17.36 19.97 23.57
C MET A 1 16.41 20.65 22.57
N SER A 2 16.41 21.97 22.36
CA SER A 2 15.48 22.62 21.40
C SER A 2 15.65 22.17 19.94
N GLY A 3 16.88 22.00 19.45
CA GLY A 3 17.15 21.59 18.06
C GLY A 3 16.68 20.16 17.73
N GLN A 4 16.66 19.28 18.73
CA GLN A 4 16.20 17.89 18.59
C GLN A 4 14.68 17.82 18.39
N TYR A 5 13.92 18.57 19.19
CA TYR A 5 12.47 18.69 19.01
C TYR A 5 12.10 19.36 17.70
N LEU A 6 12.88 20.36 17.25
CA LEU A 6 12.68 20.99 15.95
C LEU A 6 12.88 19.98 14.79
N ALA A 7 13.95 19.18 14.86
CA ALA A 7 14.22 18.15 13.85
C ALA A 7 13.13 17.06 13.83
N ALA A 8 12.70 16.58 15.00
CA ALA A 8 11.61 15.62 15.15
C ALA A 8 10.30 16.16 14.55
N PHE A 9 9.99 17.44 14.80
CA PHE A 9 8.81 18.10 14.26
C PHE A 9 8.87 18.18 12.73
N ILE A 10 10.00 18.61 12.15
CA ILE A 10 10.17 18.67 10.69
C ILE A 10 9.96 17.30 10.05
N MET A 11 10.59 16.24 10.59
CA MET A 11 10.43 14.87 10.08
C MET A 11 9.00 14.36 10.20
N PHE A 12 8.29 14.71 11.28
CA PHE A 12 6.89 14.37 11.47
C PHE A 12 6.00 14.98 10.38
N PHE A 13 6.15 16.28 10.09
CA PHE A 13 5.36 16.94 9.04
C PHE A 13 5.70 16.43 7.64
N ILE A 14 6.98 16.16 7.36
CA ILE A 14 7.38 15.54 6.09
C ILE A 14 6.73 14.16 5.96
N THR A 15 6.77 13.35 7.01
CA THR A 15 6.15 12.02 7.02
C THR A 15 4.65 12.10 6.75
N ILE A 16 3.93 13.01 7.41
CA ILE A 16 2.50 13.24 7.16
C ILE A 16 2.27 13.68 5.72
N GLY A 17 3.04 14.65 5.23
CA GLY A 17 2.92 15.19 3.88
C GLY A 17 3.10 14.09 2.83
N VAL A 18 4.17 13.32 2.92
CA VAL A 18 4.47 12.22 2.00
C VAL A 18 3.42 11.11 2.13
N THR A 19 3.04 10.70 3.34
CA THR A 19 1.99 9.69 3.58
C THR A 19 0.65 10.12 2.96
N SER A 20 0.28 11.39 3.11
CA SER A 20 -0.94 11.95 2.53
C SER A 20 -0.93 11.92 1.00
N MET A 21 0.25 12.05 0.39
CA MET A 21 0.41 11.97 -1.07
C MET A 21 0.10 10.56 -1.59
N PHE A 22 0.42 9.51 -0.81
CA PHE A 22 0.06 8.12 -1.14
C PHE A 22 -1.45 7.83 -1.04
N LEU A 23 -2.20 8.62 -0.26
CA LEU A 23 -3.66 8.51 -0.17
C LEU A 23 -4.39 9.11 -1.38
N LEU A 24 -3.77 10.06 -2.10
CA LEU A 24 -4.37 10.69 -3.28
C LEU A 24 -4.75 9.70 -4.39
N PRO A 25 -3.85 8.82 -4.87
CA PRO A 25 -4.21 7.83 -5.88
C PRO A 25 -5.21 6.78 -5.38
N ALA A 26 -5.24 6.51 -4.06
CA ALA A 26 -6.22 5.61 -3.46
C ALA A 26 -7.66 6.15 -3.60
N ILE A 27 -7.84 7.46 -3.49
CA ILE A 27 -9.16 8.12 -3.48
C ILE A 27 -9.58 8.61 -4.87
N LYS A 28 -8.66 9.22 -5.63
CA LYS A 28 -9.00 9.91 -6.90
C LYS A 28 -9.19 8.98 -8.09
N VAL A 29 -8.53 7.82 -8.11
CA VAL A 29 -8.58 6.91 -9.26
C VAL A 29 -9.79 5.99 -9.14
N LYS A 30 -10.86 6.31 -9.88
CA LYS A 30 -12.06 5.47 -9.95
C LYS A 30 -11.81 4.26 -10.84
N GLN A 31 -11.94 3.07 -10.27
CA GLN A 31 -11.88 1.82 -11.03
C GLN A 31 -13.27 1.24 -11.25
N LYS A 32 -13.51 0.71 -12.46
CA LYS A 32 -14.81 0.17 -12.88
C LYS A 32 -15.14 -1.20 -12.26
N CYS A 33 -14.13 -1.99 -11.93
CA CYS A 33 -14.30 -3.31 -11.33
C CYS A 33 -14.04 -3.25 -9.82
N GLU A 34 -14.98 -3.76 -9.02
CA GLU A 34 -14.87 -3.73 -7.55
C GLU A 34 -13.67 -4.51 -7.01
N ILE A 35 -13.33 -5.64 -7.64
CA ILE A 35 -12.17 -6.45 -7.26
C ILE A 35 -10.87 -5.66 -7.43
N VAL A 36 -10.71 -5.00 -8.59
CA VAL A 36 -9.52 -4.17 -8.84
C VAL A 36 -9.51 -3.00 -7.86
N LYS A 37 -10.67 -2.37 -7.58
CA LYS A 37 -10.79 -1.24 -6.65
C LYS A 37 -10.29 -1.62 -5.25
N PHE A 38 -10.66 -2.79 -4.75
CA PHE A 38 -10.20 -3.29 -3.45
C PHE A 38 -8.67 -3.42 -3.41
N TYR A 39 -8.07 -4.07 -4.40
CA TYR A 39 -6.62 -4.25 -4.47
C TYR A 39 -5.87 -2.94 -4.67
N TRP A 40 -6.43 -2.01 -5.44
CA TRP A 40 -5.88 -0.69 -5.66
C TRP A 40 -5.84 0.13 -4.36
N VAL A 41 -6.98 0.25 -3.68
CA VAL A 41 -7.06 0.98 -2.41
C VAL A 41 -6.15 0.33 -1.37
N GLY A 42 -6.19 -1.01 -1.25
CA GLY A 42 -5.33 -1.74 -0.32
C GLY A 42 -3.85 -1.52 -0.59
N PHE A 43 -3.41 -1.56 -1.85
CA PHE A 43 -2.03 -1.32 -2.25
C PHE A 43 -1.52 0.05 -1.77
N TRP A 44 -2.29 1.11 -2.01
CA TRP A 44 -1.93 2.46 -1.60
C TRP A 44 -2.00 2.66 -0.08
N MET A 45 -2.97 2.02 0.59
CA MET A 45 -3.08 2.06 2.05
C MET A 45 -1.91 1.36 2.74
N PHE A 46 -1.46 0.21 2.22
CA PHE A 46 -0.27 -0.46 2.74
C PHE A 46 0.99 0.39 2.55
N LEU A 47 1.16 1.01 1.38
CA LEU A 47 2.27 1.94 1.12
C LEU A 47 2.25 3.14 2.08
N ALA A 48 1.08 3.76 2.27
CA ALA A 48 0.91 4.85 3.21
C ALA A 48 1.25 4.40 4.64
N GLY A 49 0.79 3.21 5.05
CA GLY A 49 1.13 2.63 6.36
C GLY A 49 2.62 2.39 6.54
N LEU A 50 3.30 1.79 5.55
CA LEU A 50 4.74 1.53 5.60
C LEU A 50 5.55 2.83 5.74
N VAL A 51 5.20 3.85 4.95
CA VAL A 51 5.87 5.16 5.01
C VAL A 51 5.61 5.84 6.35
N ALA A 52 4.38 5.79 6.85
CA ALA A 52 4.03 6.37 8.15
C ALA A 52 4.79 5.71 9.30
N PHE A 53 4.87 4.37 9.32
CA PHE A 53 5.60 3.63 10.35
C PHE A 53 7.11 3.88 10.26
N ALA A 54 7.70 3.84 9.06
CA ALA A 54 9.13 4.13 8.87
C ALA A 54 9.50 5.57 9.28
N GLY A 55 8.66 6.55 8.92
CA GLY A 55 8.83 7.93 9.35
C GLY A 55 8.66 8.12 10.85
N SER A 56 7.67 7.46 11.47
CA SER A 56 7.48 7.48 12.92
C SER A 56 8.67 6.90 13.68
N GLN A 57 9.28 5.82 13.19
CA GLN A 57 10.50 5.27 13.79
C GLN A 57 11.64 6.29 13.74
N SER A 58 11.81 6.96 12.60
CA SER A 58 12.84 8.01 12.45
C SER A 58 12.65 9.16 13.43
N VAL A 59 11.40 9.60 13.66
CA VAL A 59 11.07 10.63 14.65
C VAL A 59 11.39 10.17 16.08
N LEU A 60 11.06 8.93 16.44
CA LEU A 60 11.32 8.38 17.77
C LEU A 60 12.82 8.20 18.04
N VAL A 61 13.59 7.78 17.04
CA VAL A 61 15.06 7.72 17.11
C VAL A 61 15.65 9.12 17.32
N ILE A 62 15.14 10.14 16.63
CA ILE A 62 15.56 11.54 16.86
C ILE A 62 15.24 11.98 18.30
N LEU A 63 14.16 11.49 18.90
CA LEU A 63 13.78 11.78 20.29
C LEU A 63 14.53 10.93 21.33
N ASP A 64 15.54 10.17 20.93
CA ASP A 64 16.35 9.30 21.80
C ASP A 64 15.54 8.14 22.43
N HIS A 65 14.47 7.71 21.76
CA HIS A 65 13.72 6.51 22.15
C HIS A 65 14.21 5.29 21.36
N ASP A 66 14.64 4.26 22.08
CA ASP A 66 15.02 2.97 21.48
C ASP A 66 13.76 2.19 21.07
N VAL A 67 13.44 2.28 19.77
CA VAL A 67 12.31 1.60 19.15
C VAL A 67 12.74 0.73 17.97
N GLU A 68 14.03 0.46 17.82
CA GLU A 68 14.57 -0.26 16.67
C GLU A 68 14.05 -1.70 16.61
N LEU A 69 14.07 -2.39 17.75
CA LEU A 69 13.72 -3.81 17.80
C LEU A 69 12.21 -4.03 17.60
N PHE A 70 11.39 -3.30 18.35
CA PHE A 70 9.93 -3.41 18.24
C PHE A 70 9.38 -2.80 16.95
N GLY A 71 9.85 -1.60 16.59
CA GLY A 71 9.42 -0.93 15.36
C GLY A 71 9.88 -1.68 14.12
N GLY A 72 11.10 -2.24 14.13
CA GLY A 72 11.62 -3.07 13.04
C GLY A 72 10.82 -4.35 12.84
N ALA A 73 10.40 -5.01 13.93
CA ALA A 73 9.53 -6.18 13.86
C ALA A 73 8.17 -5.85 13.25
N ILE A 74 7.54 -4.75 13.66
CA ILE A 74 6.26 -4.29 13.09
C ILE A 74 6.42 -3.93 11.61
N LEU A 75 7.43 -3.13 11.27
CA LEU A 75 7.67 -2.71 9.90
C LEU A 75 7.94 -3.92 8.99
N GLY A 76 8.73 -4.88 9.47
CA GLY A 76 8.95 -6.16 8.81
C GLY A 76 7.67 -6.95 8.61
N GLY A 77 6.82 -7.03 9.65
CA GLY A 77 5.51 -7.70 9.58
C GLY A 77 4.55 -7.05 8.56
N ILE A 78 4.44 -5.73 8.56
CA ILE A 78 3.62 -4.98 7.58
C ILE A 78 4.18 -5.17 6.17
N THR A 79 5.50 -5.18 6.01
CA THR A 79 6.16 -5.41 4.71
C THR A 79 5.89 -6.81 4.18
N ALA A 80 5.99 -7.84 5.04
CA ALA A 80 5.65 -9.21 4.67
C ALA A 80 4.17 -9.34 4.28
N ALA A 81 3.27 -8.75 5.07
CA ALA A 81 1.84 -8.73 4.75
C ALA A 81 1.55 -8.03 3.41
N TYR A 82 2.25 -6.93 3.12
CA TYR A 82 2.14 -6.21 1.85
C TYR A 82 2.59 -7.09 0.67
N ILE A 83 3.71 -7.80 0.78
CA ILE A 83 4.19 -8.71 -0.28
C ILE A 83 3.16 -9.80 -0.55
N VAL A 84 2.65 -10.45 0.49
CA VAL A 84 1.61 -11.49 0.37
C VAL A 84 0.34 -10.93 -0.27
N PHE A 85 -0.10 -9.75 0.15
CA PHE A 85 -1.24 -9.06 -0.43
C PHE A 85 -1.06 -8.81 -1.93
N VAL A 86 0.11 -8.30 -2.35
CA VAL A 86 0.43 -8.01 -3.75
C VAL A 86 0.47 -9.29 -4.58
N MET A 87 1.10 -10.35 -4.08
CA MET A 87 1.14 -11.66 -4.75
C MET A 87 -0.26 -12.23 -4.95
N PHE A 88 -1.09 -12.18 -3.91
CA PHE A 88 -2.46 -12.69 -3.98
C PHE A 88 -3.34 -11.86 -4.91
N ALA A 89 -3.18 -10.52 -4.89
CA ALA A 89 -3.84 -9.61 -5.82
C ALA A 89 -3.49 -9.95 -7.27
N TRP A 90 -2.20 -10.13 -7.56
CA TRP A 90 -1.71 -10.49 -8.89
C TRP A 90 -2.26 -11.84 -9.37
N ALA A 91 -2.17 -12.88 -8.54
CA ALA A 91 -2.69 -14.19 -8.88
C ALA A 91 -4.19 -14.15 -9.21
N ARG A 92 -4.99 -13.46 -8.39
CA ARG A 92 -6.44 -13.38 -8.59
C ARG A 92 -6.82 -12.54 -9.81
N LEU A 93 -6.13 -11.42 -10.04
CA LEU A 93 -6.38 -10.54 -11.18
C LEU A 93 -5.97 -11.19 -12.50
N THR A 94 -4.84 -11.90 -12.54
CA THR A 94 -4.39 -12.64 -13.73
C THR A 94 -5.32 -13.81 -14.06
N LEU A 95 -5.82 -14.54 -13.06
CA LEU A 95 -6.79 -15.63 -13.27
C LEU A 95 -8.15 -15.12 -13.81
N HIS A 96 -8.65 -14.00 -13.27
CA HIS A 96 -9.86 -13.34 -13.78
C HIS A 96 -9.67 -12.77 -15.19
N GLY A 97 -8.51 -12.19 -15.47
CA GLY A 97 -8.15 -11.75 -16.82
C GLY A 97 -8.13 -12.92 -17.80
N ALA A 98 -7.40 -14.00 -17.47
CA ALA A 98 -7.26 -15.18 -18.33
C ALA A 98 -8.60 -15.87 -18.62
N SER A 99 -9.46 -16.06 -17.61
CA SER A 99 -10.79 -16.66 -17.80
C SER A 99 -11.73 -15.77 -18.64
N SER A 100 -11.62 -14.44 -18.54
CA SER A 100 -12.37 -13.52 -19.40
C SER A 100 -11.90 -13.56 -20.86
N PHE A 101 -10.62 -13.79 -21.13
CA PHE A 101 -10.11 -13.96 -22.50
C PHE A 101 -10.53 -15.30 -23.11
N LEU A 102 -10.47 -16.39 -22.32
CA LEU A 102 -10.92 -17.72 -22.75
C LEU A 102 -12.44 -17.76 -23.03
N GLY A 103 -13.26 -17.09 -22.21
CA GLY A 103 -14.70 -17.02 -22.42
C GLY A 103 -15.13 -16.20 -23.64
N LYS A 104 -14.30 -15.23 -24.08
CA LYS A 104 -14.57 -14.39 -25.25
C LYS A 104 -14.25 -15.09 -26.58
N ASN A 105 -13.35 -16.07 -26.56
CA ASN A 105 -12.97 -16.87 -27.72
C ASN A 105 -13.74 -18.19 -27.85
N ASN A 106 -14.83 -18.39 -27.09
CA ASN A 106 -15.62 -19.60 -27.20
C ASN A 106 -16.51 -19.53 -28.46
N PRO A 107 -16.28 -20.36 -29.50
CA PRO A 107 -17.01 -20.28 -30.77
C PRO A 107 -18.52 -20.49 -30.63
N ALA A 108 -18.98 -21.08 -29.52
CA ALA A 108 -20.39 -21.29 -29.22
C ALA A 108 -21.21 -20.00 -29.06
N LYS A 109 -20.59 -18.86 -28.68
CA LYS A 109 -21.30 -17.56 -28.56
C LYS A 109 -21.35 -16.76 -29.86
N LEU A 110 -20.49 -17.05 -30.82
CA LEU A 110 -20.48 -16.42 -32.15
C LEU A 110 -21.50 -17.07 -33.10
N ALA A 111 -21.89 -18.32 -32.86
CA ALA A 111 -22.88 -19.04 -33.65
C ALA A 111 -24.35 -18.76 -33.24
N ALA A 112 -24.57 -18.01 -32.16
CA ALA A 112 -25.91 -17.72 -31.59
C ALA A 112 -26.37 -16.27 -31.83
N LYS A 113 -25.70 -15.53 -32.72
CA LYS A 113 -26.05 -14.16 -33.10
C LYS A 113 -26.19 -14.08 -34.61
#